data_AF-A0A3E2CNM3-F1
#
_entry.id   AF-A0A3E2CNM3-F1
#
_cell.length_a   1.000
_cell.length_b   1.000
_cell.length_c   1.000
_cell.angle_alpha   90.00
_cell.angle_beta   90.00
_cell.angle_gamma   90.00
#
_symmetry.space_group_name_H-M   'P 1'
#
loop_
_entity.id
_entity.type
_entity.pdbx_description
1 polymer ?
#
loop_
_entity_poly.entity_id
_entity_poly.type
_entity_poly.pdbx_seq_one_letter_code
_entity_poly.pdbx_strand_id
1 'polypeptide(L)'
;GTKFKAEIYNRYQNPPTWAKINNESTGVVTFHPNKWVPASKTGQPEKRPVVVHYPDGSTSKDKDSGNHGDPVNAPVYVTRDNPGTGDLQLHIHKNQNGQEIDYNDGFVFRKNREVKPQPWIDSWSVQEPGDITIRSVCADTTNPLNLKFYLNGINGITINGEKPWPHATDEEQEKCRNGQGCAANKLFDSTGRTMERTRGSITGKPLKVGNYQCTVYALKPKALKKFEDAAKKNKDIEKQTGSPTNIINPDTFKGLREDIDYTSRTVPIKVHSDAHYYNPQYDKVYVQA
;
A
#
# COMPACT_ATOMS: atom_id res chain seq x y z
N GLY A 1 -19.82 46.39 -5.46
CA GLY A 1 -19.52 45.57 -6.64
C GLY A 1 -19.99 44.15 -6.40
N THR A 2 -20.33 43.42 -7.46
CA THR A 2 -20.78 42.03 -7.38
C THR A 2 -19.75 41.15 -6.68
N LYS A 3 -20.20 40.22 -5.83
CA LYS A 3 -19.37 39.25 -5.13
C LYS A 3 -19.84 37.82 -5.40
N PHE A 4 -18.91 36.88 -5.42
CA PHE A 4 -19.15 35.46 -5.65
C PHE A 4 -18.72 34.67 -4.43
N LYS A 5 -19.67 33.97 -3.80
CA LYS A 5 -19.41 33.21 -2.57
C LYS A 5 -19.75 31.75 -2.73
N ALA A 6 -18.97 30.96 -2.01
CA ALA A 6 -19.05 29.51 -2.03
C ALA A 6 -19.92 29.07 -0.84
N GLU A 7 -21.22 28.87 -1.06
CA GLU A 7 -22.19 28.63 0.02
C GLU A 7 -22.90 27.28 -0.13
N ILE A 8 -23.44 26.76 0.98
CA ILE A 8 -24.31 25.59 0.96
C ILE A 8 -25.67 26.03 0.39
N TYR A 9 -26.17 25.31 -0.62
CA TYR A 9 -27.45 25.58 -1.25
C TYR A 9 -28.40 24.40 -1.01
N ASN A 10 -29.35 24.57 -0.09
CA ASN A 10 -30.60 23.86 0.29
C ASN A 10 -30.97 22.43 -0.22
N ARG A 11 -30.10 21.71 -0.94
CA ARG A 11 -30.25 20.33 -1.43
C ARG A 11 -28.94 19.72 -1.97
N TYR A 12 -27.87 20.51 -2.15
CA TYR A 12 -26.57 20.03 -2.61
C TYR A 12 -25.64 19.85 -1.41
N GLN A 13 -25.03 18.66 -1.32
CA GLN A 13 -24.07 18.28 -0.29
C GLN A 13 -22.97 19.34 -0.11
N ASN A 14 -22.30 19.28 1.05
CA ASN A 14 -21.16 20.14 1.34
C ASN A 14 -20.26 20.23 0.11
N PRO A 15 -19.89 21.44 -0.31
CA PRO A 15 -19.06 21.61 -1.47
C PRO A 15 -17.74 20.84 -1.32
N PRO A 16 -17.16 20.33 -2.43
CA PRO A 16 -15.91 19.62 -2.34
C PRO A 16 -14.83 20.50 -1.70
N THR A 17 -14.12 19.99 -0.70
CA THR A 17 -13.07 20.72 0.03
C THR A 17 -11.91 21.14 -0.88
N TRP A 18 -11.76 20.42 -1.99
CA TRP A 18 -10.81 20.68 -3.07
C TRP A 18 -11.31 21.68 -4.13
N ALA A 19 -12.46 22.34 -3.92
CA ALA A 19 -13.01 23.39 -4.79
C ALA A 19 -13.09 24.75 -4.08
N LYS A 20 -12.32 25.73 -4.54
CA LYS A 20 -12.16 27.06 -3.91
C LYS A 20 -12.56 28.20 -4.86
N ILE A 21 -13.13 29.27 -4.31
CA ILE A 21 -13.25 30.57 -4.98
C ILE A 21 -12.07 31.42 -4.50
N ASN A 22 -11.08 31.63 -5.36
CA ASN A 22 -9.85 32.33 -4.97
C ASN A 22 -10.03 33.85 -4.95
N ASN A 23 -11.01 34.35 -5.70
CA ASN A 23 -11.30 35.77 -5.75
C ASN A 23 -12.81 36.02 -5.91
N GLU A 24 -13.42 36.44 -4.80
CA GLU A 24 -14.85 36.75 -4.74
C GLU A 24 -15.28 37.90 -5.66
N SER A 25 -14.39 38.73 -6.20
CA SER A 25 -14.80 39.80 -7.14
C SER A 25 -14.89 39.33 -8.60
N THR A 26 -14.31 38.17 -8.92
CA THR A 26 -14.23 37.64 -10.30
C THR A 26 -15.04 36.37 -10.51
N GLY A 27 -15.37 35.65 -9.42
CA GLY A 27 -16.12 34.40 -9.51
C GLY A 27 -15.31 33.21 -10.04
N VAL A 28 -13.98 33.34 -10.12
CA VAL A 28 -13.10 32.25 -10.52
C VAL A 28 -13.14 31.11 -9.50
N VAL A 29 -13.53 29.93 -9.98
CA VAL A 29 -13.54 28.68 -9.21
C VAL A 29 -12.35 27.82 -9.66
N THR A 30 -11.55 27.34 -8.71
CA THR A 30 -10.45 26.40 -8.97
C THR A 30 -10.71 25.06 -8.29
N PHE A 31 -10.34 23.99 -8.97
CA PHE A 31 -10.51 22.61 -8.52
C PHE A 31 -9.15 21.92 -8.43
N HIS A 32 -8.85 21.35 -7.26
CA HIS A 32 -7.60 20.65 -6.98
C HIS A 32 -7.86 19.32 -6.26
N PRO A 33 -8.62 18.38 -6.87
CA PRO A 33 -8.86 17.08 -6.25
C PRO A 33 -7.53 16.39 -6.00
N ASN A 34 -7.33 15.90 -4.77
CA ASN A 34 -6.19 15.05 -4.47
C ASN A 34 -6.37 13.67 -5.14
N LYS A 35 -5.28 12.91 -5.33
CA LYS A 35 -5.33 11.67 -6.11
C LYS A 35 -6.18 10.54 -5.48
N TRP A 36 -6.53 10.67 -4.20
CA TRP A 36 -7.43 9.74 -3.50
C TRP A 36 -8.92 10.07 -3.66
N VAL A 37 -9.26 11.26 -4.19
CA VAL A 37 -10.65 11.60 -4.51
C VAL A 37 -11.23 10.52 -5.45
N PRO A 38 -12.38 9.92 -5.12
CA PRO A 38 -13.02 8.93 -5.99
C PRO A 38 -13.38 9.53 -7.35
N ALA A 39 -13.30 8.70 -8.39
CA ALA A 39 -13.81 9.09 -9.70
C ALA A 39 -15.33 9.35 -9.62
N SER A 40 -15.79 10.37 -10.34
CA SER A 40 -17.21 10.71 -10.44
C SER A 40 -17.98 9.56 -11.11
N LYS A 41 -19.21 9.34 -10.65
CA LYS A 41 -20.11 8.38 -11.31
C LYS A 41 -20.57 8.96 -12.65
N THR A 42 -20.75 8.10 -13.65
CA THR A 42 -21.27 8.49 -14.96
C THR A 42 -22.57 9.29 -14.81
N GLY A 43 -22.63 10.49 -15.41
CA GLY A 43 -23.80 11.37 -15.35
C GLY A 43 -24.02 12.08 -14.00
N GLN A 44 -23.11 11.93 -13.04
CA GLN A 44 -23.18 12.58 -11.72
C GLN A 44 -21.88 13.36 -11.47
N PRO A 45 -21.75 14.57 -12.06
CA PRO A 45 -20.59 15.42 -11.80
C PRO A 45 -20.64 15.94 -10.36
N GLU A 46 -19.46 16.16 -9.80
CA GLU A 46 -19.31 16.93 -8.59
C GLU A 46 -19.72 18.38 -8.89
N LYS A 47 -20.52 18.97 -7.99
CA LYS A 47 -21.07 20.31 -8.19
C LYS A 47 -20.57 21.24 -7.11
N ARG A 48 -20.01 22.38 -7.53
CA ARG A 48 -19.73 23.51 -6.64
C ARG A 48 -20.77 24.60 -6.88
N PRO A 49 -21.75 24.79 -5.96
CA PRO A 49 -22.66 25.92 -6.06
C PRO A 49 -21.91 27.23 -5.78
N VAL A 50 -22.15 28.22 -6.63
CA VAL A 50 -21.66 29.59 -6.52
C VAL A 50 -22.87 30.51 -6.35
N VAL A 51 -22.85 31.32 -5.29
CA VAL A 51 -23.87 32.31 -5.01
C VAL A 51 -23.33 33.68 -5.41
N VAL A 52 -24.06 34.34 -6.30
CA VAL A 52 -23.75 35.70 -6.73
C VAL A 52 -24.49 36.67 -5.82
N HIS A 53 -23.77 37.62 -5.24
CA HIS A 53 -24.28 38.72 -4.43
C HIS A 53 -24.12 40.01 -5.24
N TYR A 54 -25.22 40.68 -5.56
CA TYR A 54 -25.23 41.85 -6.41
C TYR A 54 -25.07 43.15 -5.60
N PRO A 55 -24.67 44.28 -6.23
CA PRO A 55 -24.46 45.55 -5.52
C PRO A 55 -25.71 46.12 -4.85
N ASP A 56 -26.90 45.77 -5.34
CA ASP A 56 -28.21 46.19 -4.79
C ASP A 56 -28.66 45.35 -3.59
N GLY A 57 -27.85 44.36 -3.17
CA GLY A 57 -28.14 43.47 -2.05
C GLY A 57 -28.93 42.21 -2.45
N SER A 58 -29.40 42.10 -3.69
CA SER A 58 -30.03 40.89 -4.20
C SER A 58 -29.00 39.77 -4.41
N THR A 59 -29.49 38.54 -4.57
CA THR A 59 -28.64 37.36 -4.79
C THR A 59 -29.17 36.46 -5.89
N SER A 60 -28.30 35.59 -6.42
CA SER A 60 -28.70 34.52 -7.34
C SER A 60 -29.58 33.43 -6.70
N LYS A 61 -29.96 33.57 -5.41
CA LYS A 61 -30.95 32.72 -4.75
C LYS A 61 -32.37 33.27 -4.86
N ASP A 62 -32.51 34.53 -5.26
CA ASP A 62 -33.80 35.22 -5.32
C ASP A 62 -34.64 34.65 -6.47
N LYS A 63 -35.96 34.57 -6.30
CA LYS A 63 -36.85 33.88 -7.26
C LYS A 63 -36.89 34.55 -8.63
N ASP A 64 -36.67 35.85 -8.66
CA ASP A 64 -36.61 36.73 -9.83
C ASP A 64 -35.20 36.86 -10.42
N SER A 65 -34.20 36.17 -9.86
CA SER A 65 -32.87 36.07 -10.47
C SER A 65 -32.93 35.36 -11.84
N GLY A 66 -31.94 35.59 -12.70
CA GLY A 66 -31.91 35.00 -14.05
C GLY A 66 -31.85 33.46 -14.09
N ASN A 67 -31.49 32.85 -12.97
CA ASN A 67 -31.50 31.41 -12.70
C ASN A 67 -32.73 30.97 -11.87
N HIS A 68 -33.73 31.85 -11.68
CA HIS A 68 -34.96 31.61 -10.93
C HIS A 68 -34.73 31.05 -9.52
N GLY A 69 -33.63 31.48 -8.90
CA GLY A 69 -33.15 31.01 -7.62
C GLY A 69 -32.32 29.74 -7.67
N ASP A 70 -32.31 28.94 -8.75
CA ASP A 70 -31.55 27.69 -8.84
C ASP A 70 -30.03 27.91 -8.79
N PRO A 71 -29.22 27.06 -8.14
CA PRO A 71 -27.79 27.35 -7.98
C PRO A 71 -27.03 27.37 -9.31
N VAL A 72 -26.16 28.38 -9.47
CA VAL A 72 -25.12 28.39 -10.50
C VAL A 72 -24.07 27.37 -10.12
N ASN A 73 -23.87 26.34 -10.94
CA ASN A 73 -22.92 25.26 -10.66
C ASN A 73 -21.79 25.25 -11.67
N ALA A 74 -20.57 25.01 -11.18
CA ALA A 74 -19.46 24.55 -12.00
C ALA A 74 -19.36 23.01 -11.87
N PRO A 75 -19.87 22.23 -12.83
CA PRO A 75 -19.81 20.77 -12.79
C PRO A 75 -18.40 20.28 -13.14
N VAL A 76 -17.89 19.33 -12.36
CA VAL A 76 -16.58 18.70 -12.58
C VAL A 76 -16.71 17.19 -12.54
N TYR A 77 -16.11 16.52 -13.51
CA TYR A 77 -15.94 15.07 -13.49
C TYR A 77 -14.51 14.76 -13.06
N VAL A 78 -14.35 14.10 -11.91
CA VAL A 78 -13.07 13.52 -11.50
C VAL A 78 -12.94 12.18 -12.21
N THR A 79 -11.90 12.02 -13.01
CA THR A 79 -11.58 10.76 -13.68
C THR A 79 -10.40 10.10 -12.99
N ARG A 80 -10.33 8.77 -13.08
CA ARG A 80 -9.17 7.99 -12.67
C ARG A 80 -8.72 7.12 -13.82
N ASP A 81 -7.42 7.10 -14.04
CA ASP A 81 -6.83 6.25 -15.05
C ASP A 81 -6.98 4.78 -14.65
N ASN A 82 -7.00 3.91 -15.67
CA ASN A 82 -6.96 2.47 -15.43
C ASN A 82 -5.61 2.11 -14.78
N PRO A 83 -5.59 1.40 -13.64
CA PRO A 83 -4.35 0.96 -13.00
C PRO A 83 -3.42 0.16 -13.91
N GLY A 84 -3.98 -0.58 -14.88
CA GLY A 84 -3.19 -1.47 -15.73
C GLY A 84 -2.54 -2.61 -14.93
N THR A 85 -1.65 -3.36 -15.59
CA THR A 85 -0.84 -4.41 -14.93
C THR A 85 0.35 -3.78 -14.20
N GLY A 86 0.70 -4.28 -13.01
CA GLY A 86 1.83 -3.77 -12.25
C GLY A 86 1.52 -2.50 -11.44
N ASP A 87 0.25 -2.23 -11.16
CA ASP A 87 -0.17 -1.17 -10.24
C ASP A 87 0.45 -1.39 -8.86
N LEU A 88 0.20 -2.57 -8.28
CA LEU A 88 0.71 -2.97 -6.98
C LEU A 88 2.04 -3.71 -7.14
N GLN A 89 3.07 -3.21 -6.47
CA GLN A 89 4.43 -3.72 -6.52
C GLN A 89 4.87 -4.18 -5.14
N LEU A 90 5.73 -5.20 -5.10
CA LEU A 90 6.33 -5.72 -3.87
C LEU A 90 7.78 -6.07 -4.12
N HIS A 91 8.66 -5.38 -3.42
CA HIS A 91 10.10 -5.54 -3.48
C HIS A 91 10.62 -5.97 -2.11
N ILE A 92 11.59 -6.88 -2.13
CA ILE A 92 12.30 -7.34 -0.94
C ILE A 92 13.77 -7.01 -1.16
N HIS A 93 14.38 -6.37 -0.18
CA HIS A 93 15.74 -5.86 -0.28
C HIS A 93 16.61 -6.48 0.82
N LYS A 94 17.90 -6.66 0.51
CA LYS A 94 18.91 -7.21 1.44
C LYS A 94 19.05 -6.39 2.71
N ASN A 95 18.90 -5.07 2.59
CA ASN A 95 19.08 -4.11 3.66
C ASN A 95 18.39 -2.79 3.33
N GLN A 96 18.23 -1.93 4.33
CA GLN A 96 17.55 -0.63 4.25
C GLN A 96 18.13 0.35 3.20
N ASN A 97 19.32 0.08 2.64
CA ASN A 97 19.89 0.88 1.55
C ASN A 97 19.27 0.54 0.18
N GLY A 98 18.30 -0.37 0.13
CA GLY A 98 17.53 -0.69 -1.09
C GLY A 98 18.21 -1.68 -2.03
N GLN A 99 19.30 -2.32 -1.62
CA GLN A 99 19.95 -3.36 -2.43
C GLN A 99 18.99 -4.53 -2.67
N GLU A 100 18.70 -4.83 -3.93
CA GLU A 100 17.80 -5.94 -4.28
C GLU A 100 18.38 -7.29 -3.86
N ILE A 101 17.48 -8.23 -3.52
CA ILE A 101 17.85 -9.63 -3.31
C ILE A 101 17.85 -10.36 -4.65
N ASP A 102 18.69 -11.39 -4.75
CA ASP A 102 18.46 -12.43 -5.75
C ASP A 102 17.38 -13.37 -5.18
N TYR A 103 16.24 -13.49 -5.88
CA TYR A 103 15.12 -14.31 -5.42
C TYR A 103 15.37 -15.82 -5.55
N ASN A 104 16.36 -16.26 -6.34
CA ASN A 104 16.75 -17.67 -6.45
C ASN A 104 17.65 -18.10 -5.27
N ASP A 105 18.56 -17.23 -4.85
CA ASP A 105 19.45 -17.50 -3.71
C ASP A 105 18.81 -17.14 -2.37
N GLY A 106 18.03 -16.06 -2.36
CA GLY A 106 17.32 -15.53 -1.21
C GLY A 106 18.26 -15.06 -0.09
N PHE A 107 17.96 -15.45 1.14
CA PHE A 107 18.73 -15.08 2.32
C PHE A 107 19.56 -16.24 2.86
N VAL A 108 20.76 -15.91 3.32
CA VAL A 108 21.59 -16.82 4.12
C VAL A 108 21.78 -16.21 5.50
N PHE A 109 21.23 -16.86 6.51
CA PHE A 109 21.34 -16.43 7.90
C PHE A 109 22.16 -17.42 8.73
N ARG A 110 22.62 -16.95 9.89
CA ARG A 110 23.36 -17.77 10.86
C ARG A 110 22.45 -18.14 12.02
N LYS A 111 22.48 -19.41 12.40
CA LYS A 111 21.79 -19.92 13.60
C LYS A 111 22.21 -19.10 14.82
N ASN A 112 21.24 -18.75 15.65
CA ASN A 112 21.40 -18.00 16.89
C ASN A 112 22.04 -16.61 16.75
N ARG A 113 22.09 -16.04 15.55
CA ARG A 113 22.49 -14.65 15.30
C ARG A 113 21.28 -13.84 14.88
N GLU A 114 21.31 -12.55 15.17
CA GLU A 114 20.30 -11.63 14.64
C GLU A 114 20.38 -11.61 13.11
N VAL A 115 19.22 -11.50 12.47
CA VAL A 115 19.10 -11.24 11.04
C VAL A 115 19.74 -9.88 10.73
N LYS A 116 20.97 -9.91 10.21
CA LYS A 116 21.76 -8.72 9.84
C LYS A 116 22.53 -8.93 8.52
N PRO A 117 22.66 -7.90 7.67
CA PRO A 117 21.93 -6.63 7.76
C PRO A 117 20.41 -6.87 7.64
N GLN A 118 19.59 -6.02 8.27
CA GLN A 118 18.15 -6.26 8.38
C GLN A 118 17.48 -6.09 7.00
N PRO A 119 16.89 -7.15 6.41
CA PRO A 119 16.13 -7.02 5.20
C PRO A 119 14.87 -6.18 5.42
N TRP A 120 14.48 -5.45 4.39
CA TRP A 120 13.26 -4.67 4.40
C TRP A 120 12.42 -4.96 3.16
N ILE A 121 11.13 -4.72 3.32
CA ILE A 121 10.11 -4.95 2.32
C ILE A 121 9.53 -3.59 1.97
N ASP A 122 9.31 -3.36 0.69
CA ASP A 122 8.70 -2.14 0.18
C ASP A 122 7.59 -2.52 -0.78
N SER A 123 6.40 -1.98 -0.56
CA SER A 123 5.27 -2.20 -1.44
C SER A 123 4.53 -0.90 -1.67
N TRP A 124 4.17 -0.65 -2.92
CA TRP A 124 3.39 0.52 -3.30
C TRP A 124 2.43 0.21 -4.44
N SER A 125 1.33 0.95 -4.50
CA SER A 125 0.48 1.03 -5.67
C SER A 125 0.73 2.33 -6.44
N VAL A 126 0.36 2.40 -7.71
CA VAL A 126 0.63 3.58 -8.56
C VAL A 126 -0.65 4.41 -8.79
N GLN A 127 -1.78 3.75 -8.98
CA GLN A 127 -3.05 4.30 -9.48
C GLN A 127 -4.24 3.91 -8.61
N GLU A 128 -4.39 2.64 -8.23
CA GLU A 128 -5.59 2.21 -7.52
C GLU A 128 -5.41 2.35 -5.99
N PRO A 129 -6.29 3.10 -5.28
CA PRO A 129 -6.18 3.30 -3.84
C PRO A 129 -6.56 2.05 -3.06
N GLY A 130 -6.24 2.07 -1.77
CA GLY A 130 -6.55 1.02 -0.81
C GLY A 130 -5.30 0.51 -0.10
N ASP A 131 -5.28 0.73 1.21
CA ASP A 131 -4.21 0.34 2.13
C ASP A 131 -3.60 -1.02 1.82
N ILE A 132 -2.27 -1.04 1.74
CA ILE A 132 -1.49 -2.25 1.47
C ILE A 132 -1.12 -2.90 2.80
N THR A 133 -1.46 -4.16 2.98
CA THR A 133 -1.03 -4.95 4.13
C THR A 133 -0.04 -6.02 3.72
N ILE A 134 1.08 -6.11 4.44
CA ILE A 134 2.07 -7.16 4.24
C ILE A 134 1.75 -8.36 5.13
N ARG A 135 1.73 -9.55 4.53
CA ARG A 135 1.62 -10.85 5.20
C ARG A 135 2.62 -11.83 4.60
N SER A 136 2.87 -12.94 5.27
CA SER A 136 3.61 -14.03 4.63
C SER A 136 3.11 -15.40 5.05
N VAL A 137 3.36 -16.37 4.17
CA VAL A 137 3.27 -17.79 4.47
C VAL A 137 4.66 -18.39 4.25
N CYS A 138 5.20 -19.00 5.29
CA CYS A 138 6.52 -19.62 5.28
C CYS A 138 6.40 -21.14 5.37
N ALA A 139 7.29 -21.86 4.72
CA ALA A 139 7.39 -23.32 4.74
C ALA A 139 8.75 -23.77 5.27
N ASP A 140 8.76 -24.78 6.12
CA ASP A 140 9.96 -25.57 6.39
C ASP A 140 10.16 -26.55 5.24
N THR A 141 11.20 -26.30 4.44
CA THR A 141 11.55 -27.09 3.26
C THR A 141 12.77 -27.97 3.51
N THR A 142 13.23 -28.07 4.77
CA THR A 142 14.36 -28.92 5.15
C THR A 142 14.07 -30.39 4.85
N ASN A 143 12.81 -30.82 5.06
CA ASN A 143 12.32 -32.12 4.63
C ASN A 143 11.16 -31.95 3.63
N PRO A 144 11.41 -32.08 2.31
CA PRO A 144 10.39 -31.90 1.28
C PRO A 144 9.19 -32.85 1.39
N LEU A 145 9.33 -34.00 2.07
CA LEU A 145 8.24 -34.97 2.25
C LEU A 145 7.29 -34.61 3.39
N ASN A 146 7.63 -33.64 4.23
CA ASN A 146 6.83 -33.23 5.38
C ASN A 146 6.91 -31.71 5.59
N LEU A 147 6.36 -30.97 4.62
CA LEU A 147 6.29 -29.52 4.70
C LEU A 147 5.42 -29.07 5.88
N LYS A 148 5.89 -28.04 6.58
CA LYS A 148 5.14 -27.33 7.61
C LYS A 148 5.05 -25.86 7.28
N PHE A 149 3.84 -25.32 7.31
CA PHE A 149 3.52 -23.95 6.96
C PHE A 149 3.24 -23.09 8.19
N TYR A 150 3.61 -21.82 8.12
CA TYR A 150 3.56 -20.85 9.21
C TYR A 150 3.17 -19.47 8.69
N LEU A 151 2.49 -18.66 9.51
CA LEU A 151 2.19 -17.27 9.18
C LEU A 151 3.24 -16.30 9.71
N ASN A 152 3.55 -15.29 8.89
CA ASN A 152 4.31 -14.10 9.28
C ASN A 152 5.71 -14.39 9.86
N GLY A 153 6.28 -15.54 9.53
CA GLY A 153 7.60 -15.94 10.02
C GLY A 153 7.74 -17.45 10.21
N ILE A 154 8.96 -17.87 10.47
CA ILE A 154 9.33 -19.27 10.71
C ILE A 154 10.68 -19.34 11.44
N ASN A 155 10.88 -20.38 12.25
CA ASN A 155 12.18 -20.68 12.85
C ASN A 155 12.82 -19.51 13.65
N GLY A 156 12.01 -18.65 14.28
CA GLY A 156 12.49 -17.47 15.02
C GLY A 156 12.78 -16.25 14.14
N ILE A 157 12.51 -16.34 12.83
CA ILE A 157 12.45 -15.21 11.89
C ILE A 157 11.01 -14.72 11.85
N THR A 158 10.82 -13.41 11.84
CA THR A 158 9.50 -12.76 11.74
C THR A 158 9.48 -11.85 10.51
N ILE A 159 8.38 -11.87 9.78
CA ILE A 159 8.11 -10.97 8.65
C ILE A 159 6.95 -10.07 9.04
N ASN A 160 7.25 -8.80 9.26
CA ASN A 160 6.29 -7.81 9.75
C ASN A 160 6.02 -6.75 8.70
N GLY A 161 4.74 -6.47 8.44
CA GLY A 161 4.31 -5.24 7.78
C GLY A 161 4.19 -4.09 8.78
N GLU A 162 4.68 -2.93 8.41
CA GLU A 162 4.41 -1.67 9.11
C GLU A 162 3.00 -1.18 8.79
N LYS A 163 2.59 -0.09 9.45
CA LYS A 163 1.33 0.57 9.11
C LYS A 163 1.41 1.19 7.71
N PRO A 164 0.33 1.12 6.91
CA PRO A 164 0.23 1.86 5.67
C PRO A 164 0.51 3.35 5.90
N TRP A 165 1.15 3.98 4.94
CA TRP A 165 1.42 5.41 5.02
C TRP A 165 0.10 6.19 4.94
N PRO A 166 -0.18 7.08 5.89
CA PRO A 166 -1.41 7.85 5.86
C PRO A 166 -1.41 8.84 4.68
N HIS A 167 -2.61 9.21 4.23
CA HIS A 167 -2.80 10.27 3.25
C HIS A 167 -2.71 11.64 3.92
N ALA A 168 -2.03 12.60 3.28
CA ALA A 168 -2.00 13.99 3.72
C ALA A 168 -3.40 14.62 3.61
N THR A 169 -3.78 15.38 4.63
CA THR A 169 -5.01 16.19 4.62
C THR A 169 -4.88 17.33 3.61
N ASP A 170 -6.01 17.91 3.18
CA ASP A 170 -6.01 19.05 2.26
C ASP A 170 -5.18 20.24 2.79
N GLU A 171 -5.17 20.46 4.11
CA GLU A 171 -4.34 21.49 4.74
C GLU A 171 -2.84 21.17 4.61
N GLU A 172 -2.44 19.94 4.88
CA GLU A 172 -1.03 19.53 4.75
C GLU A 172 -0.57 19.58 3.29
N GLN A 173 -1.43 19.19 2.35
CA GLN A 173 -1.16 19.29 0.91
C GLN A 173 -0.89 20.75 0.52
N GLU A 174 -1.72 21.68 0.98
CA GLU A 174 -1.57 23.12 0.73
C GLU A 174 -0.24 23.65 1.30
N LYS A 175 0.09 23.31 2.56
CA LYS A 175 1.36 23.70 3.18
C LYS A 175 2.57 23.16 2.40
N CYS A 176 2.52 21.89 2.00
CA CYS A 176 3.56 21.23 1.20
C CYS A 176 3.72 21.91 -0.18
N ARG A 177 2.62 22.20 -0.89
CA ARG A 177 2.64 22.92 -2.18
C ARG A 177 3.22 24.34 -2.06
N ASN A 178 2.96 25.01 -0.93
CA ASN A 178 3.47 26.35 -0.63
C ASN A 178 4.92 26.37 -0.08
N GLY A 179 5.64 25.25 -0.18
CA GLY A 179 7.07 25.19 0.17
C GLY A 179 7.37 25.08 1.65
N GLN A 180 6.38 24.83 2.51
CA GLN A 180 6.58 24.67 3.96
C GLN A 180 7.11 23.27 4.35
N GLY A 181 7.38 22.41 3.36
CA GLY A 181 7.86 21.04 3.55
C GLY A 181 6.71 20.03 3.66
N CYS A 182 7.01 18.78 3.28
CA CYS A 182 6.07 17.67 3.28
C CYS A 182 6.52 16.65 4.33
N ALA A 183 5.60 16.17 5.15
CA ALA A 183 5.91 15.24 6.22
C ALA A 183 6.51 13.93 5.67
N ALA A 184 7.56 13.43 6.32
CA ALA A 184 8.13 12.12 5.99
C ALA A 184 7.13 11.00 6.31
N ASN A 185 7.16 9.90 5.53
CA ASN A 185 6.30 8.73 5.67
C ASN A 185 4.78 9.01 5.58
N LYS A 186 4.42 10.07 4.85
CA LYS A 186 3.03 10.41 4.52
C LYS A 186 2.91 10.58 3.01
N LEU A 187 1.75 10.25 2.46
CA LEU A 187 1.52 10.34 1.02
C LEU A 187 0.89 11.69 0.69
N PHE A 188 1.53 12.42 -0.21
CA PHE A 188 1.07 13.67 -0.80
C PHE A 188 0.71 13.45 -2.27
N ASP A 189 -0.05 14.38 -2.86
CA ASP A 189 -0.32 14.32 -4.31
C ASP A 189 0.98 14.38 -5.11
N SER A 190 1.93 15.19 -4.62
CA SER A 190 3.28 15.33 -5.14
C SER A 190 4.16 14.10 -4.93
N THR A 191 3.73 13.10 -4.14
CA THR A 191 4.44 11.83 -3.97
C THR A 191 4.31 10.97 -5.22
N GLY A 192 5.01 11.39 -6.29
CA GLY A 192 5.25 10.70 -7.55
C GLY A 192 4.21 9.66 -8.00
N ARG A 193 4.71 8.58 -8.61
CA ARG A 193 3.92 7.42 -9.04
C ARG A 193 3.62 6.48 -7.85
N THR A 194 3.02 7.02 -6.79
CA THR A 194 2.68 6.26 -5.58
C THR A 194 1.31 6.67 -5.07
N MET A 195 0.34 5.78 -5.16
CA MET A 195 -1.02 5.95 -4.63
C MET A 195 -1.11 5.48 -3.18
N GLU A 196 -0.58 4.29 -2.89
CA GLU A 196 -0.48 3.72 -1.55
C GLU A 196 0.94 3.21 -1.33
N ARG A 197 1.40 3.18 -0.07
CA ARG A 197 2.70 2.60 0.27
C ARG A 197 2.69 1.98 1.66
N THR A 198 3.31 0.83 1.78
CA THR A 198 3.58 0.16 3.05
C THR A 198 4.97 -0.43 3.02
N ARG A 199 5.68 -0.29 4.12
CA ARG A 199 6.98 -0.92 4.34
C ARG A 199 6.86 -2.10 5.28
N GLY A 200 7.88 -2.95 5.32
CA GLY A 200 7.98 -4.06 6.24
C GLY A 200 9.42 -4.43 6.52
N SER A 201 9.61 -5.38 7.42
CA SER A 201 10.92 -5.86 7.82
C SER A 201 10.93 -7.37 8.02
N ILE A 202 12.11 -7.96 7.80
CA ILE A 202 12.40 -9.33 8.16
C ILE A 202 13.39 -9.27 9.33
N THR A 203 12.98 -9.75 10.49
CA THR A 203 13.74 -9.63 11.74
C THR A 203 13.80 -10.97 12.48
N GLY A 204 14.46 -10.97 13.64
CA GLY A 204 14.51 -12.12 14.53
C GLY A 204 15.87 -12.82 14.56
N LYS A 205 15.86 -14.03 15.11
CA LYS A 205 17.05 -14.84 15.38
C LYS A 205 16.75 -16.30 15.03
N PRO A 206 17.28 -16.83 13.91
CA PRO A 206 17.01 -18.19 13.49
C PRO A 206 17.46 -19.22 14.52
N LEU A 207 16.61 -20.19 14.85
CA LEU A 207 16.89 -21.13 15.96
C LEU A 207 17.45 -22.48 15.49
N LYS A 208 17.08 -22.94 14.30
CA LYS A 208 17.49 -24.23 13.73
C LYS A 208 18.20 -24.05 12.39
N VAL A 209 19.17 -24.91 12.11
CA VAL A 209 19.78 -25.06 10.78
C VAL A 209 18.76 -25.72 9.87
N GLY A 210 18.66 -25.27 8.63
CA GLY A 210 17.72 -25.83 7.67
C GLY A 210 17.50 -24.94 6.46
N ASN A 211 16.61 -25.40 5.60
CA ASN A 211 16.11 -24.68 4.45
C ASN A 211 14.65 -24.31 4.69
N TYR A 212 14.33 -23.06 4.40
CA TYR A 212 13.00 -22.50 4.55
C TYR A 212 12.67 -21.69 3.32
N GLN A 213 11.38 -21.41 3.12
CA GLN A 213 10.92 -20.58 2.02
C GLN A 213 9.75 -19.74 2.51
N CYS A 214 9.76 -18.44 2.24
CA CYS A 214 8.65 -17.56 2.61
C CYS A 214 8.09 -16.89 1.36
N THR A 215 6.78 -16.99 1.16
CA THR A 215 6.07 -16.13 0.20
C THR A 215 5.51 -14.94 0.95
N VAL A 216 6.00 -13.75 0.62
CA VAL A 216 5.53 -12.48 1.13
C VAL A 216 4.48 -11.93 0.19
N TYR A 217 3.37 -11.44 0.74
CA TYR A 217 2.23 -10.90 0.01
C TYR A 217 2.05 -9.44 0.37
N ALA A 218 1.80 -8.62 -0.66
CA ALA A 218 1.19 -7.31 -0.51
C ALA A 218 -0.29 -7.44 -0.87
N LEU A 219 -1.17 -7.05 0.06
CA LEU A 219 -2.59 -7.32 -0.01
C LEU A 219 -3.38 -6.03 0.16
N LYS A 220 -4.19 -5.66 -0.84
CA LYS A 220 -5.23 -4.64 -0.67
C LYS A 220 -6.42 -5.20 0.10
N PRO A 221 -7.37 -4.37 0.60
CA PRO A 221 -8.36 -4.80 1.60
C PRO A 221 -9.18 -6.05 1.22
N LYS A 222 -9.58 -6.18 -0.05
CA LYS A 222 -10.32 -7.36 -0.53
C LYS A 222 -9.47 -8.63 -0.49
N ALA A 223 -8.21 -8.55 -0.90
CA ALA A 223 -7.28 -9.68 -0.87
C ALA A 223 -6.88 -10.04 0.56
N LEU A 224 -6.65 -9.03 1.42
CA LEU A 224 -6.38 -9.23 2.84
C LEU A 224 -7.49 -10.03 3.52
N LYS A 225 -8.75 -9.65 3.27
CA LYS A 225 -9.90 -10.38 3.82
C LYS A 225 -9.86 -11.86 3.42
N LYS A 226 -9.60 -12.17 2.14
CA LYS A 226 -9.51 -13.56 1.67
C LYS A 226 -8.34 -14.32 2.31
N PHE A 227 -7.20 -13.67 2.47
CA PHE A 227 -6.05 -14.24 3.16
C PHE A 227 -6.40 -14.60 4.62
N GLU A 228 -7.01 -13.66 5.34
CA GLU A 228 -7.42 -13.85 6.74
C GLU A 228 -8.49 -14.93 6.88
N ASP A 229 -9.45 -15.00 5.96
CA ASP A 229 -10.46 -16.05 5.93
C ASP A 229 -9.85 -17.43 5.66
N ALA A 230 -8.81 -17.52 4.83
CA ALA A 230 -8.06 -18.76 4.61
C ALA A 230 -7.24 -19.16 5.84
N ALA A 231 -6.57 -18.19 6.48
CA ALA A 231 -5.83 -18.40 7.72
C ALA A 231 -6.73 -18.95 8.84
N LYS A 232 -7.91 -18.34 9.06
CA LYS A 232 -8.88 -18.77 10.10
C LYS A 232 -9.37 -20.21 9.94
N LYS A 233 -9.45 -20.70 8.69
CA LYS A 233 -9.86 -22.10 8.41
C LYS A 233 -8.79 -23.11 8.81
N ASN A 234 -7.53 -22.69 8.94
CA ASN A 234 -6.40 -23.54 9.28
C ASN A 234 -5.96 -23.28 10.72
N LYS A 235 -6.51 -24.06 11.66
CA LYS A 235 -6.26 -23.90 13.11
C LYS A 235 -4.80 -24.11 13.53
N ASP A 236 -3.97 -24.70 12.66
CA ASP A 236 -2.59 -25.06 12.96
C ASP A 236 -1.56 -24.06 12.40
N ILE A 237 -1.94 -23.18 11.48
CA ILE A 237 -1.00 -22.30 10.75
C ILE A 237 -0.33 -21.26 11.65
N GLU A 238 -0.95 -20.91 12.77
CA GLU A 238 -0.41 -19.99 13.78
C GLU A 238 0.27 -20.71 14.96
N LYS A 239 0.21 -22.05 15.00
CA LYS A 239 0.85 -22.83 16.06
C LYS A 239 2.36 -22.92 15.82
N GLN A 240 3.13 -23.07 16.90
CA GLN A 240 4.58 -23.30 16.83
C GLN A 240 4.97 -24.57 16.06
N THR A 241 4.08 -25.56 15.97
CA THR A 241 4.29 -26.80 15.20
C THR A 241 4.09 -26.61 13.70
N GLY A 242 3.42 -25.53 13.29
CA GLY A 242 3.02 -25.27 11.91
C GLY A 242 1.89 -26.18 11.43
N SER A 243 1.35 -25.85 10.26
CA SER A 243 0.31 -26.62 9.59
C SER A 243 0.90 -27.54 8.53
N PRO A 244 0.38 -28.77 8.32
CA PRO A 244 0.72 -29.57 7.16
C PRO A 244 0.17 -29.00 5.83
N THR A 245 -0.73 -28.01 5.90
CA THR A 245 -1.48 -27.50 4.75
C THR A 245 -1.16 -26.04 4.50
N ASN A 246 -0.84 -25.70 3.25
CA ASN A 246 -0.71 -24.31 2.82
C ASN A 246 -2.10 -23.65 2.75
N ILE A 247 -2.25 -22.45 3.31
CA ILE A 247 -3.50 -21.69 3.24
C ILE A 247 -3.72 -21.02 1.88
N ILE A 248 -2.64 -20.86 1.09
CA ILE A 248 -2.69 -20.28 -0.24
C ILE A 248 -2.77 -21.40 -1.27
N ASN A 249 -3.84 -21.36 -2.06
CA ASN A 249 -4.08 -22.24 -3.19
C ASN A 249 -4.63 -21.40 -4.36
N PRO A 250 -4.80 -21.98 -5.57
CA PRO A 250 -5.28 -21.24 -6.74
C PRO A 250 -6.63 -20.54 -6.55
N ASP A 251 -7.49 -21.02 -5.65
CA ASP A 251 -8.80 -20.42 -5.39
C ASP A 251 -8.78 -19.32 -4.31
N THR A 252 -7.71 -19.22 -3.50
CA THR A 252 -7.64 -18.27 -2.38
C THR A 252 -7.93 -16.84 -2.82
N PHE A 253 -7.40 -16.41 -3.96
CA PHE A 253 -7.61 -15.06 -4.51
C PHE A 253 -8.56 -15.00 -5.71
N LYS A 254 -9.35 -16.06 -5.97
CA LYS A 254 -10.25 -16.15 -7.12
C LYS A 254 -11.11 -14.91 -7.32
N GLY A 255 -11.12 -14.33 -8.52
CA GLY A 255 -11.90 -13.12 -8.82
C GLY A 255 -11.28 -11.81 -8.30
N LEU A 256 -10.03 -11.85 -7.83
CA LEU A 256 -9.19 -10.68 -7.60
C LEU A 256 -8.11 -10.61 -8.69
N ARG A 257 -7.59 -9.41 -8.93
CA ARG A 257 -6.58 -9.13 -9.96
C ARG A 257 -5.19 -9.17 -9.33
N GLU A 258 -4.32 -10.04 -9.85
CA GLU A 258 -2.91 -10.03 -9.51
C GLU A 258 -2.25 -8.73 -9.99
N ASP A 259 -1.23 -8.26 -9.26
CA ASP A 259 -0.54 -6.98 -9.44
C ASP A 259 -1.43 -5.73 -9.35
N ILE A 260 -2.65 -5.87 -8.81
CA ILE A 260 -3.56 -4.75 -8.48
C ILE A 260 -4.16 -4.94 -7.09
N ASP A 261 -4.88 -6.04 -6.87
CA ASP A 261 -5.53 -6.35 -5.58
C ASP A 261 -4.56 -7.08 -4.63
N TYR A 262 -3.65 -7.88 -5.20
CA TYR A 262 -2.56 -8.54 -4.48
C TYR A 262 -1.36 -8.77 -5.39
N THR A 263 -0.18 -8.88 -4.81
CA THR A 263 1.01 -9.42 -5.47
C THR A 263 1.86 -10.15 -4.44
N SER A 264 2.79 -10.98 -4.90
CA SER A 264 3.63 -11.77 -3.99
C SER A 264 5.04 -11.98 -4.51
N ARG A 265 5.95 -12.27 -3.58
CA ARG A 265 7.33 -12.64 -3.87
C ARG A 265 7.74 -13.78 -2.94
N THR A 266 8.29 -14.83 -3.53
CA THR A 266 8.81 -15.97 -2.77
C THR A 266 10.30 -15.85 -2.63
N VAL A 267 10.80 -16.01 -1.40
CA VAL A 267 12.21 -15.91 -1.05
C VAL A 267 12.68 -17.15 -0.29
N PRO A 268 13.72 -17.85 -0.78
CA PRO A 268 14.42 -18.88 -0.03
C PRO A 268 15.17 -18.32 1.18
N ILE A 269 15.25 -19.10 2.26
CA ILE A 269 16.03 -18.75 3.44
C ILE A 269 16.82 -19.98 3.87
N LYS A 270 18.15 -19.86 3.87
CA LYS A 270 19.09 -20.89 4.33
C LYS A 270 19.63 -20.47 5.68
N VAL A 271 19.59 -21.36 6.67
CA VAL A 271 20.16 -21.11 7.99
C VAL A 271 21.30 -22.09 8.22
N HIS A 272 22.51 -21.57 8.40
CA HIS A 272 23.70 -22.37 8.67
C HIS A 272 24.19 -22.21 10.11
N SER A 273 24.88 -23.23 10.63
CA SER A 273 25.59 -23.14 11.90
C SER A 273 26.86 -22.29 11.76
N ASP A 274 27.44 -21.83 12.87
CA ASP A 274 28.76 -21.17 12.83
C ASP A 274 29.84 -22.13 12.29
N ALA A 275 29.76 -23.43 12.60
CA ALA A 275 30.70 -24.43 12.09
C ALA A 275 30.77 -24.49 10.55
N HIS A 276 29.67 -24.21 9.84
CA HIS A 276 29.68 -24.12 8.37
C HIS A 276 30.65 -23.06 7.83
N TYR A 277 30.88 -21.98 8.59
CA TYR A 277 31.74 -20.87 8.16
C TYR A 277 33.19 -20.98 8.65
N TYR A 278 33.44 -21.77 9.69
CA TYR A 278 34.75 -21.80 10.37
C TYR A 278 35.45 -23.16 10.30
N ASN A 279 34.80 -24.22 9.79
CA ASN A 279 35.47 -25.50 9.64
C ASN A 279 36.38 -25.47 8.40
N PRO A 280 37.68 -25.81 8.51
CA PRO A 280 38.57 -25.84 7.36
C PRO A 280 38.07 -26.83 6.30
N GLN A 281 38.05 -26.39 5.05
CA GLN A 281 37.87 -27.26 3.89
C GLN A 281 39.20 -28.00 3.71
N TYR A 282 39.24 -29.30 3.99
CA TYR A 282 40.44 -30.10 3.75
C TYR A 282 40.47 -30.52 2.28
N ASP A 283 41.44 -29.99 1.54
CA ASP A 283 41.75 -30.50 0.21
C ASP A 283 42.31 -31.92 0.33
N LYS A 284 41.64 -32.88 -0.33
CA LYS A 284 42.12 -34.25 -0.42
C LYS A 284 43.35 -34.27 -1.32
N VAL A 285 44.53 -34.32 -0.70
CA VAL A 285 45.78 -34.58 -1.42
C VAL A 285 45.93 -36.10 -1.56
N TYR A 286 45.87 -36.59 -2.80
CA TYR A 286 46.20 -37.99 -3.10
C TYR A 286 47.73 -38.09 -3.25
N VAL A 287 48.38 -38.72 -2.28
CA VAL A 287 49.80 -39.10 -2.39
C VAL A 287 49.88 -40.45 -3.14
N GLN A 288 50.60 -40.49 -4.25
CA GLN A 288 51.00 -41.75 -4.89
C GLN A 288 52.01 -42.45 -3.97
N ALA A 289 51.71 -43.71 -3.65
CA ALA A 289 52.63 -44.63 -2.96
C ALA A 289 53.72 -45.14 -3.91
#